data_AF-A0A853PP89-F1
#
_entry.id   AF-A0A853PP89-F1
#
_cell.length_a   1.000
_cell.length_b   1.000
_cell.length_c   1.000
_cell.angle_alpha   90.00
_cell.angle_beta   90.00
_cell.angle_gamma   90.00
#
_symmetry.space_group_name_H-M   'P 1'
#
loop_
_entity.id
_entity.type
_entity.pdbx_description
1 polymer ?
#
loop_
_entity_poly.entity_id
_entity_poly.type
_entity_poly.pdbx_seq_one_letter_code
_entity_poly.pdbx_strand_id
1 'polypeptide(L)'
;MTNLLYLFNPDQDLALASGEVNYMPPASARRMAEELALLPVWFADGPCSVLAPSAYNQSFLEEMLDLFPLPASLRTQAEDFSEVRSVVPWGWNPALRKRLLSLGVPDAALPSMEDIGRLRDLSHRLQAVQLLPGLQVDEVFCGESCYLTALSDCRAFVESLERCLLKAPLSGSGKGLNWCKGAFTPLIERWCARVIEQQGGVVGEPIYNKVEDFAMEFYSDGKGRIIFAGYSLFRTNAGGAYEGNRLLPDAEIERRLSAYVPVAALHRLREELQRRLSVSLGTEYAGYLGVDMMICRFALFPEFRIHPCVEINLRMNMGLVSRMLYDRYVRPGAGGTFRISYHPSDGQALQEHDAMKVAHPLHTRNGRVVKGYLPLVPVRKSSRYRAYILVETGG
;
A
#
# COMPACT_ATOMS: atom_id res chain seq x y z
N MET A 1 13.07 -27.07 -5.14
CA MET A 1 12.87 -25.67 -4.75
C MET A 1 11.87 -25.05 -5.72
N THR A 2 11.13 -24.03 -5.31
CA THR A 2 10.07 -23.42 -6.13
C THR A 2 10.65 -22.35 -7.05
N ASN A 3 10.23 -22.31 -8.32
CA ASN A 3 10.74 -21.34 -9.30
C ASN A 3 10.15 -19.92 -9.15
N LEU A 4 9.29 -19.71 -8.14
CA LEU A 4 8.61 -18.45 -7.84
C LEU A 4 9.26 -17.80 -6.60
N LEU A 5 9.64 -16.53 -6.74
CA LEU A 5 10.28 -15.74 -5.69
C LEU A 5 9.41 -14.55 -5.30
N TYR A 6 9.05 -14.45 -4.03
CA TYR A 6 8.44 -13.25 -3.45
C TYR A 6 9.46 -12.44 -2.67
N LEU A 7 9.30 -11.12 -2.66
CA LEU A 7 10.13 -10.25 -1.81
C LEU A 7 9.42 -8.97 -1.41
N PHE A 8 9.72 -8.47 -0.22
CA PHE A 8 9.20 -7.20 0.26
C PHE A 8 10.10 -6.04 -0.21
N ASN A 9 9.51 -5.01 -0.82
CA ASN A 9 10.20 -3.86 -1.42
C ASN A 9 9.38 -2.56 -1.18
N PRO A 10 9.32 -2.08 0.08
CA PRO A 10 8.36 -1.05 0.51
C PRO A 10 8.64 0.36 -0.03
N ASP A 11 9.81 0.60 -0.60
CA ASP A 11 10.26 1.91 -1.06
C ASP A 11 10.06 2.15 -2.57
N GLN A 12 9.28 1.29 -3.25
CA GLN A 12 9.00 1.40 -4.69
C GLN A 12 8.71 2.84 -5.12
N ASP A 13 7.78 3.53 -4.47
CA ASP A 13 7.32 4.85 -4.96
C ASP A 13 8.46 5.87 -4.95
N LEU A 14 9.36 5.81 -3.95
CA LEU A 14 10.53 6.68 -3.86
C LEU A 14 11.61 6.28 -4.88
N ALA A 15 11.80 4.98 -5.10
CA ALA A 15 12.72 4.47 -6.10
C ALA A 15 12.26 4.79 -7.53
N LEU A 16 10.96 4.69 -7.81
CA LEU A 16 10.35 5.10 -9.07
C LEU A 16 10.45 6.60 -9.26
N ALA A 17 10.24 7.41 -8.21
CA ALA A 17 10.43 8.86 -8.27
C ALA A 17 11.88 9.24 -8.67
N SER A 18 12.88 8.56 -8.11
CA SER A 18 14.28 8.73 -8.48
C SER A 18 14.55 8.24 -9.90
N GLY A 19 14.08 7.04 -10.25
CA GLY A 19 14.34 6.40 -11.56
C GLY A 19 15.76 5.84 -11.70
N GLU A 20 16.62 5.99 -10.70
CA GLU A 20 18.01 5.58 -10.77
C GLU A 20 18.19 4.07 -10.52
N VAL A 21 19.01 3.43 -11.35
CA VAL A 21 19.43 2.02 -11.15
C VAL A 21 20.28 1.82 -9.89
N ASN A 22 20.86 2.90 -9.36
CA ASN A 22 21.70 2.92 -8.17
C ASN A 22 21.02 3.61 -6.98
N TYR A 23 19.70 3.78 -7.04
CA TYR A 23 18.93 4.41 -5.97
C TYR A 23 19.24 3.76 -4.61
N MET A 24 19.60 4.60 -3.64
CA MET A 24 19.82 4.19 -2.26
C MET A 24 18.63 4.65 -1.41
N PRO A 25 17.78 3.74 -0.92
CA PRO A 25 16.62 4.10 -0.13
C PRO A 25 17.05 4.74 1.20
N PRO A 26 16.27 5.65 1.81
CA PRO A 26 16.56 6.18 3.14
C PRO A 26 16.74 5.07 4.18
N ALA A 27 17.54 5.33 5.22
CA ALA A 27 17.87 4.33 6.24
C ALA A 27 16.63 3.69 6.90
N SER A 28 15.57 4.48 7.14
CA SER A 28 14.30 3.97 7.67
C SER A 28 13.59 3.00 6.73
N ALA A 29 13.62 3.27 5.42
CA ALA A 29 13.02 2.40 4.41
C ALA A 29 13.78 1.08 4.25
N ARG A 30 15.12 1.13 4.24
CA ARG A 30 15.96 -0.09 4.22
C ARG A 30 15.71 -0.97 5.44
N ARG A 31 15.66 -0.35 6.62
CA ARG A 31 15.33 -1.06 7.86
C ARG A 31 13.95 -1.69 7.82
N MET A 32 12.94 -0.99 7.31
CA MET A 32 11.60 -1.56 7.12
C MET A 32 11.63 -2.76 6.16
N ALA A 33 12.35 -2.65 5.03
CA ALA A 33 12.48 -3.73 4.06
C ALA A 33 13.12 -4.98 4.68
N GLU A 34 14.15 -4.79 5.51
CA GLU A 34 14.86 -5.87 6.21
C GLU A 34 14.00 -6.52 7.31
N GLU A 35 13.41 -5.71 8.19
CA GLU A 35 12.68 -6.18 9.37
C GLU A 35 11.30 -6.77 9.00
N LEU A 36 10.69 -6.32 7.89
CA LEU A 36 9.42 -6.83 7.40
C LEU A 36 9.57 -7.81 6.21
N ALA A 37 10.79 -8.30 5.94
CA ALA A 37 11.09 -9.11 4.76
C ALA A 37 10.25 -10.40 4.63
N LEU A 38 9.77 -10.97 5.75
CA LEU A 38 8.89 -12.14 5.77
C LEU A 38 7.41 -11.85 5.51
N LEU A 39 6.98 -10.59 5.42
CA LEU A 39 5.58 -10.26 5.18
C LEU A 39 4.96 -10.98 3.96
N PRO A 40 5.69 -11.24 2.84
CA PRO A 40 5.16 -12.00 1.71
C PRO A 40 4.70 -13.42 1.99
N VAL A 41 5.19 -14.06 3.06
CA VAL A 41 4.69 -15.38 3.50
C VAL A 41 3.17 -15.37 3.70
N TRP A 42 2.61 -14.23 4.14
CA TRP A 42 1.19 -14.10 4.45
C TRP A 42 0.30 -13.78 3.24
N PHE A 43 0.89 -13.42 2.10
CA PHE A 43 0.12 -13.05 0.91
C PHE A 43 0.50 -13.84 -0.34
N ALA A 44 1.52 -14.71 -0.27
CA ALA A 44 1.86 -15.61 -1.36
C ALA A 44 0.69 -16.55 -1.72
N ASP A 45 0.46 -16.73 -3.02
CA ASP A 45 -0.72 -17.43 -3.55
C ASP A 45 -0.50 -18.93 -3.80
N GLY A 46 0.72 -19.41 -3.64
CA GLY A 46 1.07 -20.80 -3.87
C GLY A 46 2.52 -21.09 -3.50
N PRO A 47 2.99 -22.33 -3.69
CA PRO A 47 4.33 -22.76 -3.33
C PRO A 47 5.41 -21.81 -3.87
N CYS A 48 6.13 -21.14 -2.97
CA CYS A 48 7.12 -20.15 -3.34
C CYS A 48 8.29 -20.08 -2.36
N SER A 49 9.32 -19.32 -2.75
CA SER A 49 10.38 -18.87 -1.86
C SER A 49 10.20 -17.39 -1.53
N VAL A 50 10.46 -16.99 -0.28
CA VAL A 50 10.43 -15.59 0.16
C VAL A 50 11.84 -15.13 0.48
N LEU A 51 12.31 -14.09 -0.23
CA LEU A 51 13.64 -13.52 -0.02
C LEU A 51 13.68 -12.70 1.27
N ALA A 52 14.54 -13.09 2.20
CA ALA A 52 14.82 -12.33 3.41
C ALA A 52 16.33 -12.23 3.70
N PRO A 53 16.79 -11.23 4.48
CA PRO A 53 18.22 -10.92 4.60
C PRO A 53 19.02 -11.95 5.41
N SER A 54 18.38 -12.85 6.17
CA SER A 54 19.10 -13.74 7.09
C SER A 54 18.36 -15.04 7.38
N ALA A 55 19.12 -16.11 7.58
CA ALA A 55 18.66 -17.41 8.06
C ALA A 55 18.04 -17.36 9.47
N TYR A 56 18.28 -16.31 10.28
CA TYR A 56 17.60 -16.13 11.57
C TYR A 56 16.08 -15.97 11.45
N ASN A 57 15.56 -15.79 10.23
CA ASN A 57 14.13 -15.75 9.95
C ASN A 57 13.51 -17.16 9.87
N GLN A 58 14.33 -18.20 9.78
CA GLN A 58 13.90 -19.58 9.62
C GLN A 58 13.09 -20.07 10.83
N SER A 59 13.56 -19.82 12.05
CA SER A 59 12.88 -20.29 13.27
C SER A 59 11.48 -19.71 13.43
N PHE A 60 11.29 -18.44 13.08
CA PHE A 60 9.96 -17.82 13.05
C PHE A 60 9.07 -18.43 11.97
N LEU A 61 9.62 -18.66 10.77
CA LEU A 61 8.84 -19.27 9.69
C LEU A 61 8.38 -20.69 10.05
N GLU A 62 9.23 -21.49 10.68
CA GLU A 62 8.89 -22.83 11.19
C GLU A 62 7.76 -22.77 12.22
N GLU A 63 7.84 -21.87 13.21
CA GLU A 63 6.75 -21.66 14.19
C GLU A 63 5.43 -21.30 13.50
N MET A 64 5.47 -20.47 12.45
CA MET A 64 4.27 -20.09 11.72
C MET A 64 3.73 -21.22 10.84
N LEU A 65 4.59 -22.07 10.26
CA LEU A 65 4.20 -23.24 9.48
C LEU A 65 3.50 -24.31 10.33
N ASP A 66 3.85 -24.42 11.61
CA ASP A 66 3.18 -25.30 12.56
C ASP A 66 1.73 -24.84 12.86
N LEU A 67 1.48 -23.54 12.76
CA LEU A 67 0.19 -22.92 13.09
C LEU A 67 -0.70 -22.68 11.86
N PHE A 68 -0.10 -22.47 10.69
CA PHE A 68 -0.78 -21.99 9.48
C PHE A 68 -0.29 -22.75 8.23
N PRO A 69 -1.18 -23.00 7.26
CA PRO A 69 -0.83 -23.68 6.00
C PRO A 69 -0.13 -22.71 5.02
N LEU A 70 1.03 -22.18 5.40
CA LEU A 70 1.78 -21.20 4.62
C LEU A 70 2.49 -21.89 3.45
N PRO A 71 2.39 -21.39 2.21
CA PRO A 71 2.99 -22.05 1.04
C PRO A 71 4.44 -21.59 0.78
N ALA A 72 5.12 -21.01 1.77
CA ALA A 72 6.38 -20.30 1.57
C ALA A 72 7.54 -20.98 2.29
N SER A 73 8.69 -21.07 1.61
CA SER A 73 9.98 -21.36 2.22
C SER A 73 10.84 -20.10 2.30
N LEU A 74 11.78 -20.05 3.23
CA LEU A 74 12.79 -18.99 3.28
C LEU A 74 13.80 -19.17 2.14
N ARG A 75 14.22 -18.06 1.54
CA ARG A 75 15.43 -17.97 0.72
C ARG A 75 16.26 -16.77 1.17
N THR A 76 17.56 -16.96 1.23
CA THR A 76 18.55 -15.95 1.60
C THR A 76 19.38 -15.54 0.39
N GLN A 77 20.08 -14.40 0.49
CA GLN A 77 20.87 -13.86 -0.63
C GLN A 77 22.09 -14.71 -1.00
N ALA A 78 22.53 -15.63 -0.13
CA ALA A 78 23.68 -16.49 -0.37
C ALA A 78 23.35 -17.75 -1.20
N GLU A 79 22.07 -18.01 -1.44
CA GLU A 79 21.61 -19.18 -2.21
C GLU A 79 21.65 -18.94 -3.72
N ASP A 80 21.50 -20.01 -4.50
CA ASP A 80 21.43 -19.92 -5.96
C ASP A 80 20.04 -19.45 -6.44
N PHE A 81 20.02 -18.53 -7.40
CA PHE A 81 18.83 -17.96 -8.02
C PHE A 81 18.62 -18.37 -9.48
N SER A 82 19.52 -19.21 -10.05
CA SER A 82 19.49 -19.62 -11.46
C SER A 82 18.20 -20.35 -11.89
N GLU A 83 17.54 -21.02 -10.95
CA GLU A 83 16.26 -21.73 -11.15
C GLU A 83 15.03 -20.82 -11.05
N VAL A 84 15.17 -19.56 -10.61
CA VAL A 84 14.05 -18.61 -10.55
C VAL A 84 13.53 -18.35 -11.96
N ARG A 85 12.19 -18.43 -12.11
CA ARG A 85 11.48 -18.20 -13.38
C ARG A 85 10.47 -17.07 -13.28
N SER A 86 10.04 -16.70 -12.08
CA SER A 86 9.13 -15.58 -11.87
C SER A 86 9.41 -14.93 -10.53
N VAL A 87 9.27 -13.60 -10.48
CA VAL A 87 9.45 -12.81 -9.27
C VAL A 87 8.21 -11.95 -9.04
N VAL A 88 7.66 -12.00 -7.82
CA VAL A 88 6.53 -11.19 -7.37
C VAL A 88 7.01 -10.32 -6.21
N PRO A 89 7.55 -9.13 -6.50
CA PRO A 89 7.91 -8.22 -5.43
C PRO A 89 6.66 -7.51 -4.88
N TRP A 90 6.83 -6.87 -3.73
CA TRP A 90 5.90 -5.83 -3.29
C TRP A 90 5.66 -4.82 -4.40
N GLY A 91 6.73 -4.49 -5.12
CA GLY A 91 6.79 -3.42 -6.11
C GLY A 91 8.04 -3.48 -6.97
N TRP A 92 7.94 -3.16 -8.27
CA TRP A 92 9.09 -3.11 -9.18
C TRP A 92 9.72 -1.72 -9.24
N ASN A 93 11.05 -1.66 -9.31
CA ASN A 93 11.81 -0.45 -9.60
C ASN A 93 13.19 -0.80 -10.20
N PRO A 94 13.92 0.16 -10.80
CA PRO A 94 15.21 -0.08 -11.44
C PRO A 94 16.28 -0.70 -10.51
N ALA A 95 16.37 -0.22 -9.27
CA ALA A 95 17.36 -0.69 -8.31
C ALA A 95 17.10 -2.13 -7.87
N LEU A 96 15.84 -2.52 -7.68
CA LEU A 96 15.46 -3.90 -7.40
C LEU A 96 15.84 -4.83 -8.56
N ARG A 97 15.53 -4.43 -9.80
CA ARG A 97 15.90 -5.22 -10.99
C ARG A 97 17.41 -5.48 -11.02
N LYS A 98 18.22 -4.45 -10.84
CA LYS A 98 19.69 -4.57 -10.78
C LYS A 98 20.14 -5.50 -9.66
N ARG A 99 19.55 -5.38 -8.47
CA ARG A 99 19.86 -6.24 -7.32
C ARG A 99 19.56 -7.71 -7.63
N LEU A 100 18.42 -8.02 -8.22
CA LEU A 100 18.06 -9.42 -8.54
C LEU A 100 18.98 -10.03 -9.60
N LEU A 101 19.36 -9.25 -10.63
CA LEU A 101 20.40 -9.68 -11.58
C LEU A 101 21.73 -9.98 -10.89
N SER A 102 22.15 -9.14 -9.94
CA SER A 102 23.40 -9.37 -9.19
C SER A 102 23.36 -10.61 -8.28
N LEU A 103 22.16 -11.06 -7.90
CA LEU A 103 21.95 -12.31 -7.17
C LEU A 103 21.90 -13.53 -8.09
N GLY A 104 21.94 -13.35 -9.42
CA GLY A 104 21.90 -14.43 -10.40
C GLY A 104 20.50 -14.83 -10.85
N VAL A 105 19.47 -14.01 -10.57
CA VAL A 105 18.13 -14.23 -11.16
C VAL A 105 18.22 -14.04 -12.68
N PRO A 106 17.73 -15.00 -13.50
CA PRO A 106 17.75 -14.88 -14.94
C PRO A 106 17.01 -13.64 -15.45
N ASP A 107 17.56 -12.96 -16.45
CA ASP A 107 16.98 -11.75 -17.04
C ASP A 107 15.53 -11.97 -17.53
N ALA A 108 15.25 -13.14 -18.10
CA ALA A 108 13.91 -13.54 -18.56
C ALA A 108 12.85 -13.67 -17.46
N ALA A 109 13.24 -13.70 -16.18
CA ALA A 109 12.32 -13.72 -15.04
C ALA A 109 11.97 -12.31 -14.52
N LEU A 110 12.58 -11.27 -15.09
CA LEU A 110 12.49 -9.88 -14.64
C LEU A 110 11.82 -9.01 -15.71
N PRO A 111 11.12 -7.93 -15.33
CA PRO A 111 10.62 -6.96 -16.30
C PRO A 111 11.78 -6.25 -17.00
N SER A 112 11.55 -5.79 -18.23
CA SER A 112 12.50 -4.93 -18.94
C SER A 112 12.58 -3.54 -18.29
N MET A 113 13.61 -2.77 -18.63
CA MET A 113 13.69 -1.37 -18.19
C MET A 113 12.57 -0.51 -18.80
N GLU A 114 12.09 -0.87 -19.98
CA GLU A 114 10.94 -0.22 -20.62
C GLU A 114 9.66 -0.49 -19.84
N ASP A 115 9.42 -1.72 -19.41
CA ASP A 115 8.28 -2.08 -18.54
C ASP A 115 8.30 -1.30 -17.22
N ILE A 116 9.48 -1.14 -16.61
CA ILE A 116 9.62 -0.34 -15.38
C ILE A 116 9.39 1.15 -15.66
N GLY A 117 9.79 1.65 -16.82
CA GLY A 117 9.48 3.01 -17.28
C GLY A 117 7.97 3.23 -17.39
N ARG A 118 7.27 2.31 -18.06
CA ARG A 118 5.81 2.33 -18.14
C ARG A 118 5.15 2.28 -16.76
N LEU A 119 5.63 1.39 -15.88
CA LEU A 119 5.13 1.31 -14.50
C LEU A 119 5.29 2.63 -13.75
N ARG A 120 6.41 3.35 -13.95
CA ARG A 120 6.63 4.68 -13.36
C ARG A 120 5.55 5.67 -13.79
N ASP A 121 5.24 5.71 -15.09
CA ASP A 121 4.24 6.63 -15.65
C ASP A 121 2.82 6.28 -15.19
N LEU A 122 2.51 4.98 -15.08
CA LEU A 122 1.24 4.49 -14.57
C LEU A 122 1.09 4.65 -13.04
N SER A 123 2.19 4.66 -12.29
CA SER A 123 2.19 4.90 -10.83
C SER A 123 2.10 6.38 -10.46
N HIS A 124 2.19 7.27 -11.45
CA HIS A 124 2.21 8.70 -11.25
C HIS A 124 0.81 9.22 -10.83
N ARG A 125 0.71 10.06 -9.79
CA ARG A 125 -0.60 10.60 -9.33
C ARG A 125 -1.38 11.37 -10.41
N LEU A 126 -0.75 11.78 -11.52
CA LEU A 126 -1.46 12.30 -12.69
C LEU A 126 -2.57 11.33 -13.17
N GLN A 127 -2.36 10.02 -13.06
CA GLN A 127 -3.39 9.03 -13.40
C GLN A 127 -4.64 9.22 -12.52
N ALA A 128 -4.47 9.46 -11.22
CA ALA A 128 -5.58 9.75 -10.31
C ALA A 128 -6.27 11.08 -10.67
N VAL A 129 -5.49 12.13 -10.98
CA VAL A 129 -6.02 13.44 -11.41
C VAL A 129 -6.90 13.29 -12.67
N GLN A 130 -6.43 12.52 -13.66
CA GLN A 130 -7.15 12.29 -14.92
C GLN A 130 -8.38 11.42 -14.74
N LEU A 131 -8.33 10.45 -13.81
CA LEU A 131 -9.42 9.52 -13.55
C LEU A 131 -10.56 10.17 -12.77
N LEU A 132 -10.23 11.03 -11.79
CA LEU A 132 -11.15 11.58 -10.79
C LEU A 132 -12.42 12.23 -11.38
N PRO A 133 -12.37 13.12 -12.40
CA PRO A 133 -13.58 13.73 -12.96
C PRO A 133 -14.56 12.70 -13.53
N GLY A 134 -14.03 11.60 -14.09
CA GLY A 134 -14.84 10.53 -14.67
C GLY A 134 -15.55 9.64 -13.65
N LEU A 135 -15.13 9.67 -12.38
CA LEU A 135 -15.73 8.89 -11.30
C LEU A 135 -16.84 9.64 -10.55
N GLN A 136 -16.94 10.96 -10.75
CA GLN A 136 -17.94 11.82 -10.10
C GLN A 136 -19.21 11.88 -10.94
N VAL A 137 -20.02 10.83 -10.86
CA VAL A 137 -21.20 10.64 -11.73
C VAL A 137 -22.48 11.31 -11.23
N ASP A 138 -22.55 11.63 -9.94
CA ASP A 138 -23.70 12.29 -9.30
C ASP A 138 -23.28 13.05 -8.03
N GLU A 139 -24.24 13.66 -7.33
CA GLU A 139 -24.03 14.51 -6.16
C GLU A 139 -23.47 13.81 -4.91
N VAL A 140 -23.47 12.47 -4.86
CA VAL A 140 -22.89 11.70 -3.75
C VAL A 140 -21.36 11.60 -3.84
N PHE A 141 -20.77 12.19 -4.89
CA PHE A 141 -19.33 12.25 -5.08
C PHE A 141 -18.80 13.68 -4.88
N CYS A 142 -17.52 13.76 -4.56
CA CYS A 142 -16.77 15.01 -4.49
C CYS A 142 -15.31 14.77 -4.89
N GLY A 143 -14.53 15.85 -4.92
CA GLY A 143 -13.10 15.77 -5.11
C GLY A 143 -12.64 16.69 -6.22
N GLU A 144 -11.56 17.41 -5.94
CA GLU A 144 -10.89 18.28 -6.90
C GLU A 144 -9.41 17.96 -6.80
N SER A 145 -8.77 17.84 -7.95
CA SER A 145 -7.34 17.62 -8.03
C SER A 145 -6.83 18.26 -9.30
N CYS A 146 -5.71 18.96 -9.22
CA CYS A 146 -5.08 19.63 -10.35
C CYS A 146 -3.61 19.21 -10.48
N TYR A 147 -3.11 19.22 -11.72
CA TYR A 147 -1.71 18.95 -12.00
C TYR A 147 -1.02 20.26 -12.42
N LEU A 148 -0.10 20.72 -11.57
CA LEU A 148 0.54 22.04 -11.66
C LEU A 148 1.97 21.86 -12.16
N THR A 149 2.28 22.42 -13.33
CA THR A 149 3.58 22.26 -13.98
C THR A 149 4.46 23.51 -13.91
N ALA A 150 3.93 24.64 -13.44
CA ALA A 150 4.66 25.87 -13.23
C ALA A 150 4.58 26.36 -11.77
N LEU A 151 5.63 27.06 -11.33
CA LEU A 151 5.67 27.65 -9.98
C LEU A 151 4.61 28.74 -9.78
N SER A 152 4.29 29.49 -10.84
CA SER A 152 3.19 30.48 -10.82
C SER A 152 1.86 29.83 -10.48
N ASP A 153 1.59 28.66 -11.05
CA ASP A 153 0.32 27.95 -10.86
C ASP A 153 0.26 27.31 -9.47
N CYS A 154 1.40 26.79 -8.99
CA CYS A 154 1.55 26.34 -7.60
C CYS A 154 1.24 27.47 -6.61
N ARG A 155 1.79 28.67 -6.86
CA ARG A 155 1.55 29.86 -6.04
C ARG A 155 0.07 30.24 -6.07
N ALA A 156 -0.49 30.40 -7.26
CA ALA A 156 -1.88 30.80 -7.45
C ALA A 156 -2.85 29.82 -6.76
N PHE A 157 -2.63 28.51 -6.91
CA PHE A 157 -3.42 27.49 -6.24
C PHE A 157 -3.35 27.61 -4.71
N VAL A 158 -2.14 27.69 -4.15
CA VAL A 158 -1.93 27.77 -2.70
C VAL A 158 -2.52 29.04 -2.10
N GLU A 159 -2.39 30.18 -2.78
CA GLU A 159 -2.86 31.48 -2.29
C GLU A 159 -4.38 31.66 -2.51
N SER A 160 -5.01 30.85 -3.38
CA SER A 160 -6.46 30.89 -3.62
C SER A 160 -7.32 30.18 -2.57
N LEU A 161 -6.71 29.38 -1.70
CA LEU A 161 -7.40 28.53 -0.71
C LEU A 161 -6.88 28.81 0.70
N GLU A 162 -7.75 28.78 1.71
CA GLU A 162 -7.31 28.89 3.12
C GLU A 162 -6.35 27.75 3.48
N ARG A 163 -6.66 26.54 2.99
CA ARG A 163 -5.86 25.32 3.19
C ARG A 163 -5.92 24.45 1.96
N CYS A 164 -4.76 23.91 1.57
CA CYS A 164 -4.65 22.94 0.49
C CYS A 164 -3.52 21.96 0.78
N LEU A 165 -3.48 20.90 -0.02
CA LEU A 165 -2.43 19.88 0.00
C LEU A 165 -1.73 19.89 -1.34
N LEU A 166 -0.40 20.00 -1.30
CA LEU A 166 0.45 19.70 -2.46
C LEU A 166 1.08 18.32 -2.29
N LYS A 167 1.13 17.55 -3.36
CA LYS A 167 1.64 16.18 -3.37
C LYS A 167 2.65 15.98 -4.49
N ALA A 168 3.78 15.34 -4.16
CA ALA A 168 4.69 14.84 -5.18
C ALA A 168 4.03 13.66 -5.92
N PRO A 169 4.06 13.65 -7.27
CA PRO A 169 3.36 12.64 -8.04
C PRO A 169 3.76 11.18 -7.78
N LEU A 170 5.03 10.95 -7.47
CA LEU A 170 5.59 9.67 -7.06
C LEU A 170 6.14 9.84 -5.65
N SER A 171 5.40 9.30 -4.68
CA SER A 171 5.68 9.40 -3.26
C SER A 171 4.91 8.33 -2.50
N GLY A 172 5.35 7.97 -1.28
CA GLY A 172 4.73 6.91 -0.49
C GLY A 172 4.74 7.19 1.01
N SER A 173 3.78 6.58 1.72
CA SER A 173 3.66 6.64 3.19
C SER A 173 3.65 8.06 3.78
N GLY A 174 2.88 8.97 3.17
CA GLY A 174 2.75 10.37 3.60
C GLY A 174 3.99 11.24 3.37
N LYS A 175 5.06 10.69 2.80
CA LYS A 175 6.20 11.47 2.31
C LYS A 175 5.78 12.24 1.06
N GLY A 176 6.41 13.38 0.80
CA GLY A 176 6.08 14.18 -0.39
C GLY A 176 4.73 14.91 -0.31
N LEU A 177 4.17 15.06 0.89
CA LEU A 177 3.01 15.89 1.17
C LEU A 177 3.45 17.24 1.74
N ASN A 178 2.87 18.34 1.24
CA ASN A 178 3.01 19.68 1.79
C ASN A 178 1.64 20.26 2.14
N TRP A 179 1.38 20.41 3.43
CA TRP A 179 0.15 21.01 3.95
C TRP A 179 0.28 22.52 3.97
N CYS A 180 -0.40 23.20 3.06
CA CYS A 180 -0.31 24.64 2.88
C CYS A 180 -1.48 25.36 3.57
N LYS A 181 -1.22 26.57 4.09
CA LYS A 181 -2.18 27.41 4.82
C LYS A 181 -2.32 28.78 4.15
N GLY A 182 -2.72 28.80 2.88
CA GLY A 182 -2.94 30.04 2.12
C GLY A 182 -1.69 30.85 1.74
N ALA A 183 -0.48 30.36 2.06
CA ALA A 183 0.76 31.10 1.85
C ALA A 183 1.81 30.26 1.12
N PHE A 184 2.29 30.74 -0.04
CA PHE A 184 3.32 30.09 -0.83
C PHE A 184 4.72 30.53 -0.36
N THR A 185 5.21 29.88 0.69
CA THR A 185 6.49 30.21 1.33
C THR A 185 7.70 29.81 0.47
N PRO A 186 8.90 30.39 0.69
CA PRO A 186 10.11 29.98 -0.01
C PRO A 186 10.49 28.51 0.15
N LEU A 187 10.07 27.85 1.24
CA LEU A 187 10.29 26.41 1.44
C LEU A 187 9.40 25.59 0.49
N ILE A 188 8.13 25.97 0.38
CA ILE A 188 7.16 25.33 -0.52
C ILE A 188 7.60 25.56 -1.96
N GLU A 189 8.00 26.78 -2.31
CA GLU A 189 8.49 27.12 -3.66
C GLU A 189 9.69 26.27 -4.09
N ARG A 190 10.72 26.17 -3.23
CA ARG A 190 11.88 25.30 -3.51
C ARG A 190 11.50 23.83 -3.64
N TRP A 191 10.56 23.37 -2.82
CA TRP A 191 10.06 22.00 -2.92
C TRP A 191 9.31 21.77 -4.24
N CYS A 192 8.39 22.66 -4.62
CA CYS A 192 7.67 22.59 -5.89
C CYS A 192 8.64 22.60 -7.08
N ALA A 193 9.63 23.50 -7.07
CA ALA A 193 10.61 23.62 -8.15
C ALA A 193 11.33 22.29 -8.38
N ARG A 194 11.80 21.68 -7.29
CA ARG A 194 12.46 20.37 -7.33
C ARG A 194 11.52 19.27 -7.82
N VAL A 195 10.28 19.22 -7.34
CA VAL A 195 9.33 18.18 -7.74
C VAL A 195 8.94 18.33 -9.21
N ILE A 196 8.71 19.55 -9.70
CA ILE A 196 8.47 19.83 -11.12
C ILE A 196 9.65 19.38 -11.97
N GLU A 197 10.88 19.72 -11.57
CA GLU A 197 12.09 19.32 -12.29
C GLU A 197 12.26 17.78 -12.34
N GLN A 198 11.96 17.09 -11.24
CA GLN A 198 12.21 15.65 -11.11
C GLN A 198 11.07 14.74 -11.60
N GLN A 199 9.84 15.24 -11.54
CA GLN A 199 8.62 14.45 -11.76
C GLN A 199 7.63 15.11 -12.72
N GLY A 200 7.96 16.28 -13.27
CA GLY A 200 7.17 16.98 -14.29
C GLY A 200 6.04 17.87 -13.75
N GLY A 201 5.66 17.75 -12.47
CA GLY A 201 4.59 18.56 -11.90
C GLY A 201 4.28 18.23 -10.43
N VAL A 202 3.39 19.02 -9.84
CA VAL A 202 2.88 18.86 -8.47
C VAL A 202 1.38 18.66 -8.53
N VAL A 203 0.85 17.73 -7.73
CA VAL A 203 -0.61 17.57 -7.60
C VAL A 203 -1.10 18.49 -6.49
N GLY A 204 -2.10 19.33 -6.78
CA GLY A 204 -2.78 20.19 -5.81
C GLY A 204 -4.20 19.71 -5.53
N GLU A 205 -4.58 19.64 -4.26
CA GLU A 205 -5.92 19.26 -3.81
C GLU A 205 -6.40 20.20 -2.68
N PRO A 206 -7.69 20.56 -2.63
CA PRO A 206 -8.25 21.19 -1.44
C PRO A 206 -8.31 20.20 -0.28
N ILE A 207 -8.35 20.71 0.95
CA ILE A 207 -8.51 19.87 2.14
C ILE A 207 -9.98 19.58 2.40
N TYR A 208 -10.34 18.31 2.46
CA TYR A 208 -11.69 17.86 2.80
C TYR A 208 -11.81 17.47 4.28
N ASN A 209 -13.00 17.68 4.86
CA ASN A 209 -13.36 17.17 6.18
C ASN A 209 -13.63 15.66 6.11
N LYS A 210 -12.55 14.89 6.03
CA LYS A 210 -12.59 13.43 5.96
C LYS A 210 -13.17 12.82 7.24
N VAL A 211 -14.08 11.86 7.08
CA VAL A 211 -14.65 11.05 8.18
C VAL A 211 -14.26 9.58 8.14
N GLU A 212 -13.97 9.02 6.96
CA GLU A 212 -13.50 7.64 6.81
C GLU A 212 -12.50 7.53 5.65
N ASP A 213 -11.51 6.66 5.80
CA ASP A 213 -10.58 6.23 4.74
C ASP A 213 -10.92 4.79 4.32
N PHE A 214 -11.01 4.55 3.02
CA PHE A 214 -11.17 3.20 2.50
C PHE A 214 -10.52 3.07 1.12
N ALA A 215 -10.29 1.86 0.67
CA ALA A 215 -9.80 1.58 -0.67
C ALA A 215 -10.61 0.45 -1.32
N MET A 216 -10.64 0.47 -2.64
CA MET A 216 -11.01 -0.69 -3.43
C MET A 216 -9.73 -1.30 -4.01
N GLU A 217 -9.52 -2.57 -3.73
CA GLU A 217 -8.38 -3.33 -4.19
C GLU A 217 -8.74 -4.11 -5.45
N PHE A 218 -7.81 -4.24 -6.39
CA PHE A 218 -8.00 -4.92 -7.65
C PHE A 218 -6.77 -5.74 -8.06
N TYR A 219 -6.98 -6.66 -8.99
CA TYR A 219 -5.94 -7.35 -9.74
C TYR A 219 -6.12 -7.10 -11.24
N SER A 220 -5.06 -6.63 -11.90
CA SER A 220 -4.98 -6.56 -13.36
C SER A 220 -4.31 -7.82 -13.90
N ASP A 221 -4.92 -8.47 -14.89
CA ASP A 221 -4.37 -9.67 -15.53
C ASP A 221 -3.34 -9.39 -16.64
N GLY A 222 -3.08 -8.10 -16.93
CA GLY A 222 -2.22 -7.68 -18.04
C GLY A 222 -2.80 -7.91 -19.43
N LYS A 223 -4.09 -8.25 -19.51
CA LYS A 223 -4.82 -8.52 -20.75
C LYS A 223 -6.07 -7.64 -20.87
N GLY A 224 -6.09 -6.52 -20.13
CA GLY A 224 -7.19 -5.57 -20.09
C GLY A 224 -8.29 -5.90 -19.09
N ARG A 225 -8.21 -6.99 -18.31
CA ARG A 225 -9.22 -7.30 -17.29
C ARG A 225 -8.80 -6.80 -15.92
N ILE A 226 -9.69 -6.06 -15.27
CA ILE A 226 -9.58 -5.63 -13.87
C ILE A 226 -10.56 -6.42 -13.01
N ILE A 227 -10.03 -7.13 -12.01
CA ILE A 227 -10.78 -8.01 -11.12
C ILE A 227 -10.80 -7.37 -9.73
N PHE A 228 -11.98 -7.15 -9.17
CA PHE A 228 -12.12 -6.67 -7.80
C PHE A 228 -11.57 -7.70 -6.81
N ALA A 229 -10.64 -7.27 -5.95
CA ALA A 229 -9.97 -8.09 -4.95
C ALA A 229 -10.49 -7.85 -3.52
N GLY A 230 -11.29 -6.81 -3.30
CA GLY A 230 -11.99 -6.57 -2.04
C GLY A 230 -11.93 -5.12 -1.59
N TYR A 231 -12.64 -4.82 -0.50
CA TYR A 231 -12.54 -3.53 0.18
C TYR A 231 -11.44 -3.56 1.24
N SER A 232 -10.87 -2.40 1.50
CA SER A 232 -9.89 -2.17 2.56
C SER A 232 -10.34 -0.95 3.37
N LEU A 233 -10.63 -1.13 4.66
CA LEU A 233 -10.98 -0.03 5.57
C LEU A 233 -9.75 0.29 6.42
N PHE A 234 -9.13 1.44 6.20
CA PHE A 234 -7.85 1.81 6.81
C PHE A 234 -7.94 3.10 7.61
N ARG A 235 -6.86 3.44 8.31
CA ARG A 235 -6.73 4.69 9.04
C ARG A 235 -5.41 5.34 8.72
N THR A 236 -5.45 6.66 8.57
CA THR A 236 -4.25 7.50 8.54
C THR A 236 -4.24 8.46 9.72
N ASN A 237 -3.07 8.82 10.21
CA ASN A 237 -2.94 9.89 11.19
C ASN A 237 -3.18 11.28 10.57
N ALA A 238 -3.15 12.33 11.39
CA ALA A 238 -3.36 13.71 10.95
C ALA A 238 -2.34 14.21 9.90
N GLY A 239 -1.17 13.57 9.81
CA GLY A 239 -0.15 13.86 8.79
C GLY A 239 -0.34 13.09 7.48
N GLY A 240 -1.36 12.24 7.38
CA GLY A 240 -1.63 11.39 6.22
C GLY A 240 -0.82 10.10 6.16
N ALA A 241 -0.13 9.70 7.23
CA ALA A 241 0.59 8.43 7.26
C ALA A 241 -0.32 7.28 7.72
N TYR A 242 -0.23 6.15 7.05
CA TYR A 242 -0.97 4.92 7.36
C TYR A 242 -0.68 4.40 8.78
N GLU A 243 -1.72 4.01 9.51
CA GLU A 243 -1.64 3.45 10.87
C GLU A 243 -2.06 1.98 10.94
N GLY A 244 -2.98 1.54 10.09
CA GLY A 244 -3.52 0.19 10.15
C GLY A 244 -4.79 0.00 9.32
N ASN A 245 -5.18 -1.26 9.19
CA ASN A 245 -6.42 -1.70 8.56
C ASN A 245 -7.35 -2.38 9.58
N ARG A 246 -8.65 -2.34 9.31
CA ARG A 246 -9.62 -3.26 9.90
C ARG A 246 -9.61 -4.58 9.13
N LEU A 247 -9.61 -5.69 9.87
CA LEU A 247 -9.74 -7.04 9.34
C LEU A 247 -11.22 -7.41 9.32
N LEU A 248 -11.87 -7.21 8.17
CA LEU A 248 -13.33 -7.37 8.01
C LEU A 248 -13.67 -8.01 6.64
N PRO A 249 -14.80 -8.71 6.52
CA PRO A 249 -15.34 -9.11 5.23
C PRO A 249 -15.93 -7.90 4.49
N ASP A 250 -15.96 -7.96 3.16
CA ASP A 250 -16.47 -6.89 2.30
C ASP A 250 -17.88 -6.43 2.70
N ALA A 251 -18.79 -7.37 2.98
CA ALA A 251 -20.16 -7.06 3.41
C ALA A 251 -20.22 -6.22 4.70
N GLU A 252 -19.28 -6.42 5.62
CA GLU A 252 -19.20 -5.63 6.86
C GLU A 252 -18.58 -4.25 6.63
N ILE A 253 -17.63 -4.14 5.69
CA ILE A 253 -17.10 -2.85 5.26
C ILE A 253 -18.21 -2.04 4.59
N GLU A 254 -18.95 -2.63 3.65
CA GLU A 254 -20.11 -1.99 3.01
C GLU A 254 -21.16 -1.55 4.04
N ARG A 255 -21.50 -2.39 5.01
CA ARG A 255 -22.44 -2.07 6.10
C ARG A 255 -21.97 -0.87 6.95
N ARG A 256 -20.67 -0.73 7.18
CA ARG A 256 -20.12 0.42 7.92
C ARG A 256 -20.15 1.69 7.08
N LEU A 257 -19.73 1.60 5.82
CA LEU A 257 -19.75 2.74 4.89
C LEU A 257 -21.19 3.18 4.57
N SER A 258 -22.18 2.27 4.66
CA SER A 258 -23.59 2.59 4.44
C SER A 258 -24.19 3.54 5.48
N ALA A 259 -23.51 3.77 6.60
CA ALA A 259 -23.87 4.81 7.56
C ALA A 259 -23.67 6.23 6.99
N TYR A 260 -22.89 6.38 5.92
CA TYR A 260 -22.56 7.66 5.31
C TYR A 260 -23.12 7.81 3.91
N VAL A 261 -22.97 6.77 3.07
CA VAL A 261 -23.29 6.83 1.64
C VAL A 261 -24.06 5.59 1.19
N PRO A 262 -24.93 5.66 0.16
CA PRO A 262 -25.66 4.49 -0.31
C PRO A 262 -24.72 3.37 -0.80
N VAL A 263 -24.97 2.11 -0.40
CA VAL A 263 -24.18 0.94 -0.89
C VAL A 263 -24.19 0.86 -2.42
N ALA A 264 -25.32 1.21 -3.05
CA ALA A 264 -25.41 1.27 -4.51
C ALA A 264 -24.39 2.25 -5.14
N ALA A 265 -23.99 3.33 -4.46
CA ALA A 265 -22.95 4.23 -4.94
C ALA A 265 -21.57 3.55 -4.90
N LEU A 266 -21.28 2.75 -3.88
CA LEU A 266 -20.04 1.95 -3.79
C LEU A 266 -19.96 0.91 -4.91
N HIS A 267 -21.07 0.24 -5.23
CA HIS A 267 -21.12 -0.75 -6.32
C HIS A 267 -20.95 -0.09 -7.69
N ARG A 268 -21.64 1.03 -7.96
CA ARG A 268 -21.44 1.81 -9.19
C ARG A 268 -20.00 2.28 -9.35
N LEU A 269 -19.40 2.77 -8.27
CA LEU A 269 -18.01 3.22 -8.26
C LEU A 269 -17.04 2.06 -8.57
N ARG A 270 -17.27 0.88 -7.98
CA ARG A 270 -16.49 -0.33 -8.27
C ARG A 270 -16.54 -0.69 -9.76
N GLU A 271 -17.74 -0.73 -10.33
CA GLU A 271 -17.95 -1.05 -11.76
C GLU A 271 -17.27 -0.03 -12.67
N GLU A 272 -17.43 1.27 -12.37
CA GLU A 272 -16.84 2.34 -13.16
C GLU A 272 -15.30 2.35 -13.06
N LEU A 273 -14.75 2.04 -11.88
CA LEU A 273 -13.31 1.83 -11.71
C LEU A 273 -12.82 0.65 -12.54
N GLN A 274 -13.47 -0.51 -12.49
CA GLN A 274 -13.07 -1.66 -13.30
C GLN A 274 -13.05 -1.31 -14.80
N ARG A 275 -14.06 -0.58 -15.27
CA ARG A 275 -14.16 -0.13 -16.67
C ARG A 275 -13.05 0.85 -17.04
N ARG A 276 -12.82 1.89 -16.23
CA ARG A 276 -11.84 2.93 -16.55
C ARG A 276 -10.39 2.44 -16.38
N LEU A 277 -10.11 1.68 -15.33
CA LEU A 277 -8.80 1.07 -15.11
C LEU A 277 -8.46 0.05 -16.20
N SER A 278 -9.45 -0.69 -16.71
CA SER A 278 -9.27 -1.58 -17.86
C SER A 278 -8.77 -0.82 -19.09
N VAL A 279 -9.31 0.38 -19.34
CA VAL A 279 -8.88 1.24 -20.45
C VAL A 279 -7.52 1.89 -20.16
N SER A 280 -7.29 2.42 -18.96
CA SER A 280 -6.07 3.18 -18.64
C SER A 280 -4.84 2.29 -18.45
N LEU A 281 -5.01 1.09 -17.90
CA LEU A 281 -3.91 0.14 -17.68
C LEU A 281 -3.75 -0.82 -18.86
N GLY A 282 -4.84 -1.19 -19.53
CA GLY A 282 -4.82 -2.06 -20.72
C GLY A 282 -3.97 -3.31 -20.53
N THR A 283 -2.96 -3.46 -21.38
CA THR A 283 -1.97 -4.55 -21.34
C THR A 283 -0.63 -4.12 -20.71
N GLU A 284 -0.54 -2.89 -20.22
CA GLU A 284 0.72 -2.27 -19.76
C GLU A 284 1.03 -2.61 -18.29
N TYR A 285 0.06 -3.14 -17.54
CA TYR A 285 0.24 -3.51 -16.14
C TYR A 285 -0.45 -4.84 -15.80
N ALA A 286 0.31 -5.75 -15.20
CA ALA A 286 -0.18 -6.99 -14.59
C ALA A 286 0.23 -7.03 -13.12
N GLY A 287 -0.72 -7.28 -12.23
CA GLY A 287 -0.48 -7.29 -10.79
C GLY A 287 -1.59 -6.65 -9.99
N TYR A 288 -1.39 -6.61 -8.68
CA TYR A 288 -2.33 -6.02 -7.75
C TYR A 288 -2.20 -4.50 -7.68
N LEU A 289 -3.34 -3.83 -7.53
CA LEU A 289 -3.40 -2.39 -7.30
C LEU A 289 -4.49 -2.01 -6.30
N GLY A 290 -4.36 -0.84 -5.69
CA GLY A 290 -5.37 -0.24 -4.83
C GLY A 290 -5.75 1.16 -5.29
N VAL A 291 -7.03 1.52 -5.15
CA VAL A 291 -7.52 2.89 -5.32
C VAL A 291 -7.96 3.41 -3.97
N ASP A 292 -7.19 4.35 -3.43
CA ASP A 292 -7.46 4.96 -2.13
C ASP A 292 -8.55 6.01 -2.27
N MET A 293 -9.45 6.02 -1.31
CA MET A 293 -10.67 6.83 -1.28
C MET A 293 -10.89 7.38 0.13
N MET A 294 -11.77 8.36 0.21
CA MET A 294 -12.27 8.82 1.50
C MET A 294 -13.74 9.20 1.41
N ILE A 295 -14.42 9.18 2.55
CA ILE A 295 -15.72 9.81 2.71
C ILE A 295 -15.50 11.16 3.38
N CYS A 296 -16.09 12.20 2.81
CA CYS A 296 -15.96 13.57 3.25
C CYS A 296 -17.30 14.11 3.73
N ARG A 297 -17.28 14.89 4.81
CA ARG A 297 -18.44 15.60 5.35
C ARG A 297 -18.50 17.02 4.82
N PHE A 298 -19.69 17.45 4.39
CA PHE A 298 -20.02 18.78 3.90
C PHE A 298 -21.14 19.38 4.74
N ALA A 299 -21.18 20.72 4.80
CA ALA A 299 -22.26 21.45 5.46
C ALA A 299 -23.59 21.43 4.67
N LEU A 300 -23.52 21.14 3.37
CA LEU A 300 -24.66 21.13 2.45
C LEU A 300 -25.03 19.70 2.07
N PHE A 301 -26.32 19.45 1.83
CA PHE A 301 -26.80 18.17 1.34
C PHE A 301 -26.23 17.84 -0.06
N PRO A 302 -25.86 16.57 -0.34
CA PRO A 302 -25.71 15.48 0.62
C PRO A 302 -24.55 15.72 1.58
N GLU A 303 -24.80 15.48 2.88
CA GLU A 303 -23.84 15.73 3.97
C GLU A 303 -22.56 14.90 3.79
N PHE A 304 -22.67 13.64 3.37
CA PHE A 304 -21.52 12.79 3.12
C PHE A 304 -21.38 12.50 1.63
N ARG A 305 -20.14 12.60 1.15
CA ARG A 305 -19.80 12.35 -0.25
C ARG A 305 -18.53 11.53 -0.35
N ILE A 306 -18.44 10.70 -1.38
CA ILE A 306 -17.26 9.89 -1.67
C ILE A 306 -16.27 10.75 -2.46
N HIS A 307 -15.03 10.85 -2.00
CA HIS A 307 -13.90 11.23 -2.83
C HIS A 307 -13.33 9.95 -3.49
N PRO A 308 -13.62 9.68 -4.78
CA PRO A 308 -13.51 8.34 -5.33
C PRO A 308 -12.10 7.94 -5.78
N CYS A 309 -11.13 8.85 -5.80
CA CYS A 309 -9.76 8.52 -6.14
C CYS A 309 -8.80 9.57 -5.57
N VAL A 310 -8.17 9.25 -4.44
CA VAL A 310 -7.13 10.07 -3.80
C VAL A 310 -5.74 9.72 -4.33
N GLU A 311 -5.50 8.43 -4.57
CA GLU A 311 -4.32 7.91 -5.23
C GLU A 311 -4.57 6.50 -5.78
N ILE A 312 -3.74 6.09 -6.75
CA ILE A 312 -3.74 4.74 -7.30
C ILE A 312 -2.37 4.13 -6.99
N ASN A 313 -2.36 3.00 -6.28
CA ASN A 313 -1.17 2.29 -5.85
C ASN A 313 -0.97 1.04 -6.73
N LEU A 314 -0.12 1.10 -7.77
CA LEU A 314 0.15 -0.02 -8.68
C LEU A 314 1.19 -1.01 -8.14
N ARG A 315 0.85 -1.62 -7.02
CA ARG A 315 1.71 -2.52 -6.28
C ARG A 315 0.93 -3.30 -5.24
N MET A 316 1.57 -4.31 -4.65
CA MET A 316 1.09 -4.82 -3.38
C MET A 316 1.04 -3.66 -2.36
N ASN A 317 0.01 -3.68 -1.53
CA ASN A 317 -0.23 -2.63 -0.55
C ASN A 317 -0.77 -3.23 0.76
N MET A 318 -0.87 -2.41 1.80
CA MET A 318 -1.30 -2.89 3.12
C MET A 318 -2.78 -3.30 3.15
N GLY A 319 -3.61 -2.73 2.30
CA GLY A 319 -5.02 -3.11 2.14
C GLY A 319 -5.19 -4.53 1.60
N LEU A 320 -4.44 -4.87 0.54
CA LEU A 320 -4.37 -6.23 -0.01
C LEU A 320 -3.85 -7.23 1.02
N VAL A 321 -2.78 -6.89 1.75
CA VAL A 321 -2.27 -7.74 2.84
C VAL A 321 -3.35 -7.96 3.90
N SER A 322 -4.05 -6.91 4.31
CA SER A 322 -5.17 -6.99 5.27
C SER A 322 -6.28 -7.92 4.78
N ARG A 323 -6.69 -7.77 3.52
CA ARG A 323 -7.73 -8.60 2.87
C ARG A 323 -7.32 -10.07 2.84
N MET A 324 -6.10 -10.37 2.36
CA MET A 324 -5.59 -11.73 2.29
C MET A 324 -5.40 -12.36 3.67
N LEU A 325 -4.93 -11.59 4.66
CA LEU A 325 -4.85 -12.03 6.06
C LEU A 325 -6.21 -12.43 6.60
N TYR A 326 -7.23 -11.59 6.38
CA TYR A 326 -8.59 -11.89 6.81
C TYR A 326 -9.11 -13.18 6.16
N ASP A 327 -9.04 -13.26 4.83
CA ASP A 327 -9.60 -14.37 4.06
C ASP A 327 -8.96 -15.72 4.40
N ARG A 328 -7.64 -15.73 4.57
CA ARG A 328 -6.87 -16.97 4.71
C ARG A 328 -6.71 -17.36 6.17
N TYR A 329 -6.47 -16.40 7.06
CA TYR A 329 -5.95 -16.70 8.39
C TYR A 329 -6.77 -16.13 9.54
N VAL A 330 -7.84 -15.36 9.31
CA VAL A 330 -8.78 -14.98 10.38
C VAL A 330 -10.01 -15.89 10.32
N ARG A 331 -10.52 -16.31 11.47
CA ARG A 331 -11.76 -17.10 11.52
C ARG A 331 -12.93 -16.26 10.96
N PRO A 332 -13.75 -16.80 10.05
CA PRO A 332 -14.96 -16.11 9.57
C PRO A 332 -15.83 -15.61 10.73
N GLY A 333 -16.29 -14.36 10.63
CA GLY A 333 -17.09 -13.70 11.67
C GLY A 333 -16.30 -13.14 12.86
N ALA A 334 -14.99 -13.42 12.97
CA ALA A 334 -14.12 -12.61 13.83
C ALA A 334 -13.77 -11.30 13.13
N GLY A 335 -13.38 -10.30 13.91
CA GLY A 335 -12.86 -9.02 13.41
C GLY A 335 -11.56 -8.68 14.10
N GLY A 336 -10.86 -7.67 13.60
CA GLY A 336 -9.59 -7.27 14.20
C GLY A 336 -8.95 -6.07 13.53
N THR A 337 -7.67 -5.90 13.83
CA THR A 337 -6.84 -4.88 13.19
C THR A 337 -5.54 -5.47 12.69
N PHE A 338 -5.08 -5.00 11.53
CA PHE A 338 -3.73 -5.19 11.03
C PHE A 338 -2.95 -3.88 11.22
N ARG A 339 -1.74 -3.96 11.76
CA ARG A 339 -0.93 -2.78 12.09
C ARG A 339 0.52 -2.95 11.69
N ILE A 340 1.10 -1.83 11.25
CA ILE A 340 2.54 -1.63 11.16
C ILE A 340 2.90 -0.54 12.19
N SER A 341 3.78 -0.84 13.13
CA SER A 341 4.26 0.16 14.11
C SER A 341 5.75 0.40 13.97
N TYR A 342 6.18 1.62 14.31
CA TYR A 342 7.57 2.04 14.33
C TYR A 342 7.97 2.50 15.74
N HIS A 343 9.14 2.07 16.19
CA HIS A 343 9.70 2.38 17.51
C HIS A 343 11.11 3.00 17.35
N PRO A 344 11.35 4.20 17.92
CA PRO A 344 12.60 4.93 17.73
C PRO A 344 13.75 4.45 18.63
N SER A 345 13.56 3.45 19.48
CA SER A 345 14.61 2.92 20.35
C SER A 345 14.65 1.40 20.37
N ASP A 346 15.84 0.83 20.53
CA ASP A 346 16.01 -0.62 20.68
C ASP A 346 15.26 -1.12 21.92
N GLY A 347 14.76 -2.34 21.86
CA GLY A 347 14.06 -3.02 22.95
C GLY A 347 12.58 -2.64 23.07
N GLN A 348 12.16 -1.43 22.68
CA GLN A 348 10.76 -0.99 22.79
C GLN A 348 9.81 -1.91 22.01
N ALA A 349 10.15 -2.22 20.75
CA ALA A 349 9.34 -3.11 19.92
C ALA A 349 9.18 -4.51 20.54
N LEU A 350 10.25 -5.04 21.15
CA LEU A 350 10.24 -6.34 21.80
C LEU A 350 9.42 -6.31 23.10
N GLN A 351 9.59 -5.27 23.91
CA GLN A 351 8.82 -5.10 25.15
C GLN A 351 7.31 -5.05 24.87
N GLU A 352 6.89 -4.30 23.86
CA GLU A 352 5.48 -4.26 23.47
C GLU A 352 5.01 -5.58 22.84
N HIS A 353 5.87 -6.26 22.10
CA HIS A 353 5.56 -7.60 21.58
C HIS A 353 5.30 -8.60 22.71
N ASP A 354 6.16 -8.64 23.72
CA ASP A 354 6.02 -9.51 24.89
C ASP A 354 4.77 -9.16 25.70
N ALA A 355 4.51 -7.87 25.92
CA ALA A 355 3.30 -7.39 26.59
C ALA A 355 2.03 -7.82 25.84
N MET A 356 2.02 -7.71 24.50
CA MET A 356 0.88 -8.12 23.68
C MET A 356 0.66 -9.64 23.69
N LYS A 357 1.73 -10.45 23.71
CA LYS A 357 1.62 -11.92 23.84
C LYS A 357 0.95 -12.33 25.15
N VAL A 358 1.27 -11.64 26.24
CA VAL A 358 0.68 -11.90 27.56
C VAL A 358 -0.76 -11.40 27.63
N ALA A 359 -1.01 -10.16 27.19
CA ALA A 359 -2.33 -9.54 27.27
C ALA A 359 -3.36 -10.16 26.33
N HIS A 360 -2.91 -10.65 25.16
CA HIS A 360 -3.77 -11.20 24.12
C HIS A 360 -3.23 -12.54 23.60
N PRO A 361 -3.30 -13.61 24.41
CA PRO A 361 -2.82 -14.92 24.00
C PRO A 361 -3.42 -15.37 22.67
N LEU A 362 -2.56 -15.84 21.77
CA LEU A 362 -2.98 -16.31 20.45
C LEU A 362 -3.76 -17.61 20.58
N HIS A 363 -4.96 -17.63 20.04
CA HIS A 363 -5.75 -18.86 19.87
C HIS A 363 -5.97 -19.11 18.39
N THR A 364 -5.48 -20.25 17.91
CA THR A 364 -5.71 -20.72 16.54
C THR A 364 -6.58 -21.97 16.53
N ARG A 365 -7.29 -22.19 15.42
CA ARG A 365 -8.01 -23.43 15.13
C ARG A 365 -8.02 -23.65 13.63
N ASN A 366 -7.58 -24.82 13.18
CA ASN A 366 -7.57 -25.22 11.76
C ASN A 366 -6.87 -24.19 10.85
N GLY A 367 -5.67 -23.74 11.23
CA GLY A 367 -4.91 -22.78 10.42
C GLY A 367 -5.47 -21.36 10.42
N ARG A 368 -6.33 -20.99 11.38
CA ARG A 368 -6.93 -19.65 11.47
C ARG A 368 -6.91 -19.11 12.90
N VAL A 369 -6.72 -17.81 13.02
CA VAL A 369 -6.78 -17.04 14.26
C VAL A 369 -8.24 -16.88 14.69
N VAL A 370 -8.54 -17.38 15.88
CA VAL A 370 -9.83 -17.27 16.54
C VAL A 370 -9.92 -15.95 17.31
N LYS A 371 -8.84 -15.61 18.03
CA LYS A 371 -8.63 -14.37 18.78
C LYS A 371 -7.17 -14.24 19.21
N GLY A 372 -6.76 -13.06 19.63
CA GLY A 372 -5.45 -12.78 20.20
C GLY A 372 -4.51 -12.04 19.25
N TYR A 373 -3.28 -11.86 19.72
CA TYR A 373 -2.21 -11.18 19.02
C TYR A 373 -1.37 -12.17 18.20
N LEU A 374 -1.17 -11.88 16.91
CA LEU A 374 -0.28 -12.64 16.03
C LEU A 374 0.78 -11.71 15.42
N PRO A 375 2.08 -11.88 15.75
CA PRO A 375 3.15 -11.24 14.98
C PRO A 375 3.21 -11.83 13.56
N LEU A 376 3.37 -10.98 12.55
CA LEU A 376 3.51 -11.40 11.15
C LEU A 376 4.99 -11.50 10.73
N VAL A 377 5.90 -10.97 11.55
CA VAL A 377 7.34 -10.99 11.32
C VAL A 377 8.07 -11.19 12.64
N PRO A 378 9.34 -11.65 12.63
CA PRO A 378 10.12 -11.81 13.85
C PRO A 378 10.33 -10.46 14.55
N VAL A 379 10.15 -10.42 15.88
CA VAL A 379 10.44 -9.24 16.70
C VAL A 379 11.66 -9.53 17.56
N ARG A 380 12.71 -8.72 17.42
CA ARG A 380 13.99 -8.84 18.14
C ARG A 380 14.28 -7.55 18.91
N LYS A 381 15.27 -7.59 19.80
CA LYS A 381 15.72 -6.41 20.55
C LYS A 381 16.09 -5.23 19.64
N SER A 382 16.65 -5.50 18.46
CA SER A 382 17.05 -4.46 17.49
C SER A 382 15.91 -3.97 16.59
N SER A 383 14.75 -4.64 16.60
CA SER A 383 13.63 -4.33 15.71
C SER A 383 13.08 -2.93 16.00
N ARG A 384 12.86 -2.16 14.94
CA ARG A 384 12.17 -0.87 15.00
C ARG A 384 10.78 -0.95 14.40
N TYR A 385 10.54 -1.86 13.47
CA TYR A 385 9.25 -2.12 12.87
C TYR A 385 8.64 -3.41 13.41
N ARG A 386 7.31 -3.40 13.55
CA ARG A 386 6.50 -4.60 13.80
C ARG A 386 5.38 -4.64 12.78
N ALA A 387 5.05 -5.83 12.31
CA ALA A 387 3.82 -6.13 11.60
C ALA A 387 3.05 -7.17 12.42
N TYR A 388 1.78 -6.92 12.70
CA TYR A 388 0.96 -7.83 13.50
C TYR A 388 -0.53 -7.67 13.23
N ILE A 389 -1.29 -8.70 13.58
CA ILE A 389 -2.74 -8.60 13.71
C ILE A 389 -3.16 -8.77 15.17
N LEU A 390 -4.25 -8.11 15.54
CA LEU A 390 -4.97 -8.33 16.79
C LEU A 390 -6.41 -8.68 16.44
N VAL A 391 -6.83 -9.90 16.76
CA VAL A 391 -8.16 -10.44 16.45
C VAL A 391 -8.99 -10.52 17.73
N GLU A 392 -10.22 -10.05 17.66
CA GLU A 392 -11.17 -9.98 18.76
C GLU A 392 -12.38 -10.89 18.49
N THR A 393 -12.97 -11.44 19.56
CA THR A 393 -14.23 -12.20 19.45
C THR A 393 -15.40 -11.22 19.36
N GLY A 394 -15.81 -10.89 18.13
CA GLY A 394 -16.95 -9.99 17.85
C GLY A 394 -16.52 -8.84 16.94
N GLY A 395 -16.59 -9.06 15.62
CA GLY A 395 -16.22 -8.09 14.59
C GLY A 395 -17.41 -7.30 14.06
#